data_AF-Q3A869-F1
#
_entry.id   AF-Q3A869-F1
#
_cell.length_a   1.000
_cell.length_b   1.000
_cell.length_c   1.000
_cell.angle_alpha   90.00
_cell.angle_beta   90.00
_cell.angle_gamma   90.00
#
_symmetry.space_group_name_H-M   'P 1'
#
loop_
_entity.id
_entity.type
_entity.pdbx_description
1 polymer ?
#
loop_
_entity_poly.entity_id
_entity_poly.type
_entity_poly.pdbx_seq_one_letter_code
_entity_poly.pdbx_strand_id
1 'polypeptide(L)'
;MNPLDIILKKEPYIQLMVEDGAIYEFRNNRKGKKVMETAEIQLIEKLGYSDNKSDLVEYKFRLNSFTCPIWRELFQKISESNAEVKIHGSELDLKASIEEVESEFKLVKKAIQLTNKAYQDGKSAVLDYAKKQEAERAKKDAEKLQAEQEKQNKIQHSYEKLNI
;
A
#
# COMPACT_ATOMS: atom_id res chain seq x y z
N MET A 1 -2.74 -2.99 -13.51
CA MET A 1 -3.34 -2.63 -12.20
C MET A 1 -2.28 -1.91 -11.41
N ASN A 2 -2.56 -0.70 -10.93
CA ASN A 2 -1.58 0.13 -10.22
C ASN A 2 -1.78 0.00 -8.68
N PRO A 3 -0.86 0.51 -7.85
CA PRO A 3 -0.98 0.51 -6.38
C PRO A 3 -2.27 1.18 -5.85
N LEU A 4 -2.71 2.28 -6.46
CA LEU A 4 -3.92 2.99 -6.04
C LEU A 4 -5.17 2.12 -6.25
N ASP A 5 -5.28 1.45 -7.40
CA ASP A 5 -6.40 0.54 -7.69
C ASP A 5 -6.51 -0.57 -6.64
N ILE A 6 -5.36 -1.12 -6.21
CA ILE A 6 -5.29 -2.16 -5.18
C ILE A 6 -5.76 -1.61 -3.82
N ILE A 7 -5.28 -0.42 -3.45
CA ILE A 7 -5.69 0.25 -2.21
C ILE A 7 -7.20 0.46 -2.21
N LEU A 8 -7.74 1.09 -3.26
CA LEU A 8 -9.17 1.44 -3.34
C LEU A 8 -10.08 0.22 -3.46
N LYS A 9 -9.60 -0.89 -4.04
CA LYS A 9 -10.34 -2.14 -4.07
C LYS A 9 -10.49 -2.75 -2.67
N LYS A 10 -9.45 -2.68 -1.84
CA LYS A 10 -9.46 -3.23 -0.47
C LYS A 10 -10.13 -2.30 0.53
N GLU A 11 -9.88 -1.00 0.41
CA GLU A 11 -10.41 0.03 1.28
C GLU A 11 -10.98 1.21 0.46
N PRO A 12 -12.21 1.09 -0.07
CA PRO A 12 -12.79 2.10 -0.97
C PRO A 12 -12.94 3.50 -0.35
N TYR A 13 -13.06 3.56 0.97
CA TYR A 13 -13.25 4.81 1.73
C TYR A 13 -12.00 5.20 2.52
N ILE A 14 -10.83 4.66 2.15
CA ILE A 14 -9.58 5.03 2.80
C ILE A 14 -9.37 6.53 2.69
N GLN A 15 -9.04 7.14 3.81
CA GLN A 15 -8.51 8.50 3.83
C GLN A 15 -7.01 8.40 4.02
N LEU A 16 -6.28 9.16 3.21
CA LEU A 16 -4.84 9.25 3.21
C LEU A 16 -4.41 10.67 3.55
N MET A 17 -3.23 10.78 4.13
CA MET A 17 -2.52 12.03 4.38
C MET A 17 -1.06 11.88 3.98
N VAL A 18 -0.38 13.00 3.77
CA VAL A 18 1.04 13.06 3.45
C VAL A 18 1.76 13.85 4.54
N GLU A 19 2.81 13.26 5.10
CA GLU A 19 3.68 13.90 6.09
C GLU A 19 5.12 13.48 5.79
N ASP A 20 6.04 14.45 5.70
CA ASP A 20 7.45 14.23 5.36
C ASP A 20 7.69 13.39 4.09
N GLY A 21 6.79 13.54 3.09
CA GLY A 21 6.83 12.78 1.83
C GLY A 21 6.42 11.30 1.96
N ALA A 22 6.03 10.85 3.15
CA ALA A 22 5.43 9.55 3.39
C ALA A 22 3.90 9.62 3.36
N ILE A 23 3.27 8.54 2.92
CA ILE A 23 1.82 8.41 2.84
C ILE A 23 1.36 7.64 4.06
N TYR A 24 0.31 8.12 4.74
CA TYR A 24 -0.27 7.46 5.89
C TYR A 24 -1.77 7.33 5.73
N GLU A 25 -2.35 6.30 6.34
CA GLU A 25 -3.79 6.26 6.62
C GLU A 25 -4.14 7.45 7.53
N PHE A 26 -5.30 8.04 7.30
CA PHE A 26 -5.88 9.07 8.14
C PHE A 26 -7.22 8.56 8.65
N ARG A 27 -7.36 8.36 9.96
CA ARG A 27 -8.59 7.86 10.57
C ARG A 27 -8.83 8.58 11.89
N ASN A 28 -10.07 8.97 12.17
CA ASN A 28 -10.46 9.68 13.41
C ASN A 28 -9.60 10.92 13.69
N ASN A 29 -9.33 11.72 12.66
CA ASN A 29 -8.46 12.90 12.72
C ASN A 29 -7.04 12.62 13.23
N ARG A 30 -6.53 11.40 13.03
CA ARG A 30 -5.20 10.99 13.47
C ARG A 30 -4.47 10.23 12.37
N LYS A 31 -3.14 10.37 12.40
CA LYS A 31 -2.21 9.59 11.59
C LYS A 31 -2.29 8.11 11.98
N GLY A 32 -2.54 7.27 10.99
CA GLY A 32 -2.58 5.82 11.10
C GLY A 32 -1.30 5.17 10.58
N LYS A 33 -1.45 4.00 9.94
CA LYS A 33 -0.33 3.22 9.43
C LYS A 33 0.26 3.86 8.18
N LYS A 34 1.57 3.66 7.99
CA LYS A 34 2.25 4.07 6.77
C LYS A 34 1.78 3.20 5.61
N VAL A 35 1.48 3.85 4.49
CA VAL A 35 1.04 3.23 3.25
C VAL A 35 2.20 3.26 2.26
N MET A 36 2.33 2.18 1.50
CA MET A 36 3.39 2.01 0.51
C MET A 36 4.82 2.18 1.06
N GLU A 37 5.13 1.55 2.19
CA GLU A 37 6.45 1.67 2.84
C GLU A 37 7.56 0.75 2.29
N THR A 38 7.20 -0.25 1.49
CA THR A 38 8.15 -1.26 0.96
C THR A 38 9.28 -0.60 0.16
N ALA A 39 10.52 -0.85 0.58
CA ALA A 39 11.71 -0.51 -0.19
C ALA A 39 11.81 -1.38 -1.45
N GLU A 40 12.79 -1.11 -2.32
CA GLU A 40 13.05 -2.00 -3.46
C GLU A 40 13.38 -3.42 -2.96
N ILE A 41 12.61 -4.41 -3.41
CA ILE A 41 12.75 -5.79 -2.97
C ILE A 41 13.81 -6.52 -3.80
N GLN A 42 14.73 -7.19 -3.13
CA GLN A 42 15.78 -7.99 -3.75
C GLN A 42 15.94 -9.32 -3.01
N LEU A 43 16.23 -10.39 -3.76
CA LEU A 43 16.64 -11.67 -3.19
C LEU A 43 18.09 -11.56 -2.73
N ILE A 44 18.35 -11.82 -1.45
CA ILE A 44 19.69 -11.65 -0.86
C ILE A 44 20.33 -12.96 -0.42
N GLU A 45 19.53 -14.00 -0.15
CA GLU A 45 20.05 -15.24 0.41
C GLU A 45 19.19 -16.44 0.01
N LYS A 46 19.85 -17.59 -0.21
CA LYS A 46 19.19 -18.90 -0.30
C LYS A 46 19.14 -19.49 1.11
N LEU A 47 17.94 -19.69 1.65
CA LEU A 47 17.77 -20.19 3.02
C LEU A 47 17.83 -21.72 3.07
N GLY A 48 17.41 -22.38 1.99
CA GLY A 48 17.46 -23.84 1.89
C GLY A 48 16.39 -24.37 0.96
N TYR A 49 16.19 -25.67 1.02
CA TYR A 49 15.14 -26.36 0.30
C TYR A 49 14.59 -27.51 1.14
N SER A 50 13.35 -27.91 0.86
CA SER A 50 12.74 -29.11 1.40
C SER A 50 12.14 -29.94 0.28
N ASP A 51 12.42 -31.23 0.30
CA ASP A 51 11.83 -32.20 -0.62
C ASP A 51 10.41 -32.55 -0.14
N ASN A 52 9.42 -32.24 -0.98
CA ASN A 52 8.05 -32.67 -0.74
C ASN A 52 7.82 -33.93 -1.57
N LYS A 53 7.33 -35.00 -0.93
CA LYS A 53 6.98 -36.26 -1.62
C LYS A 53 6.19 -35.94 -2.90
N SER A 54 6.60 -36.53 -4.03
CA SER A 54 6.09 -36.31 -5.40
C SER A 54 6.78 -35.18 -6.18
N ASP A 55 8.06 -35.34 -6.53
CA ASP A 55 8.86 -34.55 -7.50
C ASP A 55 8.82 -33.02 -7.37
N LEU A 56 8.33 -32.52 -6.23
CA LEU A 56 8.16 -31.11 -5.94
C LEU A 56 9.16 -30.70 -4.88
N VAL A 57 9.93 -29.67 -5.18
CA VAL A 57 10.89 -29.10 -4.24
C VAL A 57 10.43 -27.70 -3.87
N GLU A 58 10.43 -27.42 -2.57
CA GLU A 58 10.18 -26.09 -2.04
C GLU A 58 11.51 -25.43 -1.70
N TYR A 59 11.82 -24.34 -2.41
CA TYR A 59 13.00 -23.52 -2.19
C TYR A 59 12.63 -22.26 -1.43
N LYS A 60 13.46 -21.91 -0.44
CA LYS A 60 13.26 -20.74 0.42
C LYS A 60 14.35 -19.71 0.21
N PHE A 61 13.93 -18.45 0.11
CA PHE A 61 14.83 -17.32 -0.12
C PHE A 61 14.53 -16.17 0.83
N ARG A 62 15.58 -15.45 1.23
CA ARG A 62 15.47 -14.22 2.00
C ARG A 62 15.41 -13.01 1.08
N LEU A 63 14.52 -12.09 1.40
CA LEU A 63 14.40 -10.77 0.80
C LEU A 63 15.10 -9.74 1.70
N ASN A 64 15.62 -8.67 1.09
CA ASN A 64 16.27 -7.56 1.82
C ASN A 64 15.34 -6.75 2.72
N SER A 65 14.02 -6.83 2.52
CA SER A 65 13.03 -6.03 3.23
C SER A 65 11.70 -6.77 3.38
N PHE A 66 10.91 -6.35 4.37
CA PHE A 66 9.53 -6.76 4.52
C PHE A 66 8.66 -6.25 3.35
N THR A 67 7.71 -7.06 2.89
CA THR A 67 6.80 -6.74 1.78
C THR A 67 5.39 -6.35 2.28
N CYS A 68 4.97 -5.11 1.98
CA CYS A 68 3.62 -4.67 2.32
C CYS A 68 2.54 -5.39 1.48
N PRO A 69 1.27 -5.42 1.93
CA PRO A 69 0.19 -6.10 1.20
C PRO A 69 -0.05 -5.59 -0.23
N ILE A 70 0.22 -4.32 -0.52
CA ILE A 70 0.06 -3.73 -1.86
C ILE A 70 1.09 -4.31 -2.82
N TRP A 71 2.37 -4.36 -2.39
CA TRP A 71 3.45 -4.93 -3.18
C TRP A 71 3.18 -6.41 -3.47
N ARG A 72 2.74 -7.18 -2.47
CA ARG A 72 2.41 -8.61 -2.64
C ARG A 72 1.27 -8.86 -3.63
N GLU A 73 0.24 -8.01 -3.64
CA GLU A 73 -0.85 -8.14 -4.61
C GLU A 73 -0.40 -7.76 -6.03
N LEU A 74 0.45 -6.74 -6.19
CA LEU A 74 1.08 -6.45 -7.49
C LEU A 74 1.91 -7.64 -7.98
N PHE A 75 2.74 -8.21 -7.11
CA PHE A 75 3.55 -9.37 -7.44
C PHE A 75 2.70 -10.54 -7.96
N GLN A 76 1.61 -10.87 -7.26
CA GLN A 76 0.69 -11.93 -7.69
C GLN A 76 0.02 -11.64 -9.05
N LYS A 77 -0.17 -10.36 -9.42
CA LYS A 77 -0.74 -9.98 -10.72
C LYS A 77 0.28 -9.93 -11.85
N ILE A 78 1.55 -9.70 -11.53
CA ILE A 78 2.64 -9.58 -12.49
C ILE A 78 3.36 -10.90 -12.71
N SER A 79 3.38 -11.78 -11.70
CA SER A 79 4.03 -13.07 -11.78
C SER A 79 3.37 -13.95 -12.84
N GLU A 80 4.15 -14.28 -13.87
CA GLU A 80 3.80 -15.26 -14.92
C GLU A 80 4.28 -16.68 -14.57
N SER A 81 4.82 -16.86 -13.36
CA SER A 81 5.28 -18.16 -12.85
C SER A 81 4.10 -19.13 -12.75
N ASN A 82 4.27 -20.35 -13.25
CA ASN A 82 3.29 -21.43 -13.07
C ASN A 82 3.50 -22.15 -11.73
N ALA A 83 4.66 -21.94 -11.10
CA ALA A 83 4.98 -22.45 -9.79
C ALA A 83 4.18 -21.76 -8.67
N GLU A 84 4.04 -22.45 -7.55
CA GLU A 84 3.45 -21.88 -6.34
C GLU A 84 4.50 -20.97 -5.67
N VAL A 85 4.26 -19.65 -5.71
CA VAL A 85 5.12 -18.65 -5.09
C VAL A 85 4.40 -17.97 -3.93
N LYS A 86 4.94 -18.09 -2.72
CA LYS A 86 4.42 -17.43 -1.53
C LYS A 86 5.43 -16.44 -0.98
N ILE A 87 4.93 -15.29 -0.52
CA ILE A 87 5.76 -14.26 0.10
C ILE A 87 5.19 -13.92 1.48
N HIS A 88 6.00 -14.19 2.49
CA HIS A 88 5.67 -14.01 3.90
C HIS A 88 6.67 -13.05 4.54
N GLY A 89 6.30 -11.77 4.61
CA GLY A 89 7.17 -10.73 5.15
C GLY A 89 8.41 -10.53 4.29
N SER A 90 9.57 -10.98 4.79
CA SER A 90 10.88 -10.94 4.12
C SER A 90 11.34 -12.29 3.59
N GLU A 91 10.45 -13.28 3.50
CA GLU A 91 10.76 -14.61 2.96
C GLU A 91 9.92 -14.89 1.72
N LEU A 92 10.54 -15.59 0.76
CA LEU A 92 9.92 -16.06 -0.46
C LEU A 92 10.08 -17.58 -0.54
N ASP A 93 8.96 -18.28 -0.66
CA ASP A 93 8.89 -19.71 -0.90
C ASP A 93 8.50 -19.93 -2.37
N LEU A 94 9.29 -20.73 -3.08
CA LEU A 94 9.04 -21.16 -4.46
C LEU A 94 8.91 -22.67 -4.46
N LYS A 95 7.74 -23.18 -4.82
CA LYS A 95 7.47 -24.61 -4.94
C LYS A 95 7.23 -24.97 -6.40
N ALA A 96 8.13 -25.76 -6.96
CA ALA A 96 8.15 -26.14 -8.36
C ALA A 96 8.66 -27.59 -8.53
N SER A 97 8.48 -28.15 -9.72
CA SER A 97 9.12 -29.42 -10.08
C SER A 97 10.64 -29.25 -10.21
N ILE A 98 11.40 -30.34 -10.03
CA ILE A 98 12.87 -30.31 -10.17
C ILE A 98 13.30 -29.83 -11.56
N GLU A 99 12.56 -30.21 -12.60
CA GLU A 99 12.87 -29.89 -13.99
C GLU A 99 12.60 -28.42 -14.32
N GLU A 100 11.62 -27.79 -13.67
CA GLU A 100 11.17 -26.43 -13.98
C GLU A 100 11.71 -25.37 -13.00
N VAL A 101 12.31 -25.77 -11.87
CA VAL A 101 12.69 -24.80 -10.83
C VAL A 101 13.60 -23.68 -11.34
N GLU A 102 14.53 -23.97 -12.26
CA GLU A 102 15.43 -22.94 -12.78
C GLU A 102 14.72 -21.91 -13.67
N SER A 103 13.78 -22.34 -14.51
CA SER A 103 13.01 -21.43 -15.36
C SER A 103 12.03 -20.62 -14.51
N GLU A 104 11.34 -21.27 -13.58
CA GLU A 104 10.41 -20.63 -12.64
C GLU A 104 11.12 -19.60 -11.75
N PHE A 105 12.32 -19.92 -11.25
CA PHE A 105 13.12 -18.97 -10.47
C PHE A 105 13.52 -17.73 -11.28
N LYS A 106 13.84 -17.87 -12.58
CA LYS A 106 14.11 -16.73 -13.46
C LYS A 106 12.87 -15.86 -13.65
N LEU A 107 11.68 -16.47 -13.80
CA LEU A 107 10.41 -15.77 -13.88
C LEU A 107 10.12 -15.00 -12.58
N VAL A 108 10.32 -15.62 -11.42
CA VAL A 108 10.18 -14.98 -10.11
C VAL A 108 11.11 -13.76 -9.97
N LYS A 109 12.39 -13.89 -10.34
CA LYS A 109 13.32 -12.76 -10.32
C LYS A 109 12.86 -11.59 -11.19
N LYS A 110 12.39 -11.88 -12.40
CA LYS A 110 11.85 -10.88 -13.32
C LYS A 110 10.58 -10.24 -12.75
N ALA A 111 9.70 -11.04 -12.16
CA ALA A 111 8.47 -10.56 -11.52
C ALA A 111 8.77 -9.62 -10.35
N ILE A 112 9.78 -9.90 -9.51
CA ILE A 112 10.24 -8.98 -8.46
C ILE A 112 10.65 -7.63 -9.05
N GLN A 113 11.47 -7.63 -10.11
CA GLN A 113 11.94 -6.39 -10.77
C GLN A 113 10.77 -5.58 -11.35
N LEU A 114 9.87 -6.24 -12.07
CA LEU A 114 8.69 -5.60 -12.65
C LEU A 114 7.75 -5.07 -11.57
N THR A 115 7.60 -5.79 -10.46
CA THR A 115 6.78 -5.38 -9.32
C THR A 115 7.38 -4.16 -8.63
N ASN A 116 8.69 -4.14 -8.38
CA ASN A 116 9.37 -2.96 -7.82
C ASN A 116 9.14 -1.73 -8.69
N LYS A 117 9.30 -1.86 -10.01
CA LYS A 117 9.04 -0.77 -10.94
C LYS A 117 7.58 -0.29 -10.88
N ALA A 118 6.62 -1.20 -11.04
CA ALA A 118 5.20 -0.86 -11.00
C ALA A 118 4.78 -0.21 -9.66
N TYR A 119 5.38 -0.67 -8.56
CA TYR A 119 5.15 -0.13 -7.23
C TYR A 119 5.70 1.30 -7.07
N GLN A 120 6.92 1.57 -7.56
CA GLN A 120 7.49 2.93 -7.52
C GLN A 120 6.77 3.87 -8.48
N ASP A 121 6.51 3.45 -9.72
CA ASP A 121 5.82 4.24 -10.74
C ASP A 121 4.43 4.67 -10.23
N GLY A 122 3.72 3.74 -9.59
CA GLY A 122 2.38 3.99 -9.06
C GLY A 122 2.34 4.78 -7.74
N LYS A 123 3.48 5.02 -7.08
CA LYS A 123 3.53 5.80 -5.84
C LYS A 123 3.11 7.26 -6.06
N SER A 124 3.44 7.81 -7.23
CA SER A 124 3.04 9.17 -7.62
C SER A 124 1.52 9.35 -7.63
N ALA A 125 0.78 8.40 -8.22
CA ALA A 125 -0.68 8.42 -8.27
C ALA A 125 -1.31 8.36 -6.86
N VAL A 126 -0.74 7.57 -5.94
CA VAL A 126 -1.22 7.49 -4.56
C VAL A 126 -0.91 8.79 -3.79
N LEU A 127 0.25 9.40 -4.02
CA LEU A 127 0.61 10.71 -3.46
C LEU A 127 -0.37 11.80 -3.93
N ASP A 128 -0.68 11.84 -5.22
CA ASP A 128 -1.62 12.82 -5.79
C ASP A 128 -3.03 12.61 -5.24
N TYR A 129 -3.46 11.36 -5.08
CA TYR A 129 -4.73 11.04 -4.45
C TYR A 129 -4.78 11.52 -2.99
N ALA A 130 -3.73 11.27 -2.20
CA ALA A 130 -3.65 11.70 -0.81
C ALA A 130 -3.67 13.24 -0.68
N LYS A 131 -2.92 13.96 -1.51
CA LYS A 131 -2.91 15.43 -1.54
C LYS A 131 -4.27 16.02 -1.90
N LYS A 132 -4.99 15.42 -2.85
CA LYS A 132 -6.36 15.83 -3.20
C LYS A 132 -7.29 15.68 -2.01
N GLN A 133 -7.24 14.55 -1.31
CA GLN A 133 -8.04 14.34 -0.11
C GLN A 133 -7.71 15.34 1.02
N GLU A 134 -6.43 15.68 1.22
CA GLU A 134 -6.02 16.73 2.17
C GLU A 134 -6.60 18.09 1.82
N ALA A 135 -6.50 18.50 0.54
CA ALA A 135 -7.06 19.76 0.07
C ALA A 135 -8.59 19.81 0.25
N GLU A 136 -9.29 18.71 -0.05
CA GLU A 136 -10.74 18.61 0.16
C GLU A 136 -11.12 18.69 1.64
N ARG A 137 -10.36 18.06 2.53
CA ARG A 137 -10.58 18.15 3.98
C ARG A 137 -10.36 19.57 4.49
N ALA A 138 -9.23 20.20 4.12
CA ALA A 138 -8.94 21.57 4.51
C ALA A 138 -10.03 22.55 4.06
N LYS A 139 -10.56 22.38 2.84
CA LYS A 139 -11.69 23.16 2.33
C LYS A 139 -12.95 22.97 3.19
N LYS A 140 -13.32 21.72 3.48
CA LYS A 140 -14.51 21.40 4.30
C LYS A 140 -14.38 21.93 5.72
N ASP A 141 -13.19 21.88 6.32
CA ASP A 141 -12.95 22.39 7.67
C ASP A 141 -13.02 23.92 7.71
N ALA A 142 -12.52 24.61 6.68
CA ALA A 142 -12.69 26.06 6.54
C ALA A 142 -14.18 26.47 6.39
N GLU A 143 -14.94 25.74 5.57
CA GLU A 143 -16.38 25.97 5.39
C GLU A 143 -17.16 25.76 6.70
N LYS A 144 -16.80 24.74 7.49
CA LYS A 144 -17.40 24.49 8.81
C LYS A 144 -17.09 25.60 9.81
N LEU A 145 -15.83 26.02 9.90
CA LEU A 145 -15.43 27.12 10.78
C LEU A 145 -16.18 28.42 10.44
N GLN A 146 -16.31 28.73 9.15
CA GLN A 146 -17.08 29.88 8.70
C GLN A 146 -18.56 29.77 9.10
N ALA A 147 -19.19 28.62 8.86
CA ALA A 147 -20.59 28.39 9.23
C ALA A 147 -20.83 28.46 10.75
N GLU A 148 -19.89 27.94 11.56
CA GLU A 148 -19.93 28.04 13.01
C GLU A 148 -19.79 29.49 13.48
N GLN A 149 -18.91 30.27 12.85
CA GLN A 149 -18.72 31.68 13.18
C GLN A 149 -19.94 32.53 12.80
N GLU A 150 -20.56 32.29 11.64
CA GLU A 150 -21.82 32.92 11.26
C GLU A 150 -22.95 32.58 12.24
N LYS A 151 -23.00 31.32 12.71
CA LYS A 151 -23.95 30.89 13.74
C LYS A 151 -23.71 31.62 15.07
N GLN A 152 -22.47 31.72 15.53
CA GLN A 152 -22.12 32.44 16.75
C GLN A 152 -22.49 33.93 16.65
N ASN A 153 -22.18 34.58 15.53
CA ASN A 153 -22.55 35.98 15.29
C ASN A 153 -24.08 36.18 15.32
N LYS A 154 -24.86 35.26 14.73
CA LYS A 154 -26.33 35.31 14.79
C LYS A 154 -26.86 35.15 16.22
N ILE A 155 -26.27 34.24 17.00
CA ILE A 155 -26.64 34.03 18.41
C ILE A 155 -26.32 35.28 19.23
N GLN A 156 -25.11 35.83 19.09
CA GLN A 156 -24.69 37.05 19.78
C GLN A 156 -25.59 38.23 19.43
N HIS A 157 -25.85 38.46 18.14
CA HIS A 157 -26.73 39.54 17.70
C HIS A 157 -28.18 39.36 18.18
N SER A 158 -28.66 38.11 18.25
CA SER A 158 -29.96 37.80 18.86
C SER A 158 -29.97 38.11 20.36
N TYR A 159 -28.89 37.82 21.08
CA TYR A 159 -28.76 38.11 22.52
C TYR A 159 -28.74 39.62 22.78
N GLU A 160 -27.96 40.38 22.01
CA GLU A 160 -27.88 41.85 22.11
C GLU A 160 -29.23 42.54 21.84
N LYS A 161 -30.11 41.91 21.05
CA LYS A 161 -31.48 42.40 20.80
C LYS A 161 -32.48 42.10 21.93
N LEU A 162 -32.15 41.22 22.86
CA LEU A 162 -33.03 40.83 23.98
C LEU A 162 -32.96 41.84 25.15
N ASN A 163 -32.78 43.13 24.88
CA ASN A 163 -32.83 44.15 25.93
C ASN A 163 -34.18 44.12 26.67
N ILE A 164 -34.07 43.93 27.99
CA ILE A 164 -35.05 44.26 29.03
C ILE A 164 -34.78 45.69 29.48
#